data_AF-A0A8J7Y068-F1
#
_entry.id   AF-A0A8J7Y068-F1
#
_cell.length_a   1.000
_cell.length_b   1.000
_cell.length_c   1.000
_cell.angle_alpha   90.00
_cell.angle_beta   90.00
_cell.angle_gamma   90.00
#
_symmetry.space_group_name_H-M   'P 1'
#
loop_
_entity.id
_entity.type
_entity.pdbx_description
1 polymer ?
#
loop_
_entity_poly.entity_id
_entity_poly.type
_entity_poly.pdbx_seq_one_letter_code
_entity_poly.pdbx_strand_id
1 'polypeptide(L)'
;MTTTWGEDYVTLALRVEKHFEGFVDAYCGPQELKARIEKEEKESLDYLLLQAEHLEATIPEGDRARRVYLEKQVTGIKTTLRV
;
A
#
# COMPACT_ATOMS: atom_id res chain seq x y z
N MET A 1 10.47 6.03 -14.48
CA MET A 1 9.07 5.70 -14.82
C MET A 1 8.25 6.08 -13.61
N THR A 2 7.48 7.15 -13.67
CA THR A 2 6.57 7.55 -12.58
C THR A 2 5.43 6.55 -12.52
N THR A 3 5.51 5.57 -11.63
CA THR A 3 4.31 4.87 -11.17
C THR A 3 3.35 5.90 -10.57
N THR A 4 2.06 5.72 -10.81
CA THR A 4 1.06 6.62 -10.21
C THR A 4 0.93 6.29 -8.72
N TRP A 5 0.55 7.27 -7.88
CA TRP A 5 0.35 7.06 -6.44
C TRP A 5 -0.53 5.84 -6.12
N GLY A 6 -1.54 5.57 -6.96
CA GLY A 6 -2.42 4.41 -6.80
C GLY A 6 -1.72 3.07 -6.99
N GLU A 7 -0.75 2.98 -7.89
CA GLU A 7 0.05 1.77 -8.08
C GLU A 7 0.99 1.52 -6.90
N ASP A 8 1.58 2.58 -6.34
CA ASP A 8 2.42 2.49 -5.14
C ASP A 8 1.59 2.05 -3.93
N TYR A 9 0.38 2.60 -3.77
CA TYR A 9 -0.59 2.18 -2.75
C TYR A 9 -0.94 0.69 -2.85
N VAL A 10 -1.33 0.23 -4.04
CA VAL A 10 -1.70 -1.17 -4.27
C VAL A 10 -0.50 -2.10 -4.05
N THR A 11 0.68 -1.70 -4.53
CA THR A 11 1.92 -2.46 -4.34
C THR A 11 2.24 -2.61 -2.86
N LEU A 12 2.14 -1.52 -2.08
CA LEU A 12 2.35 -1.56 -0.64
C LEU A 12 1.35 -2.48 0.05
N ALA A 13 0.05 -2.39 -0.26
CA ALA A 13 -0.98 -3.25 0.34
C ALA A 13 -0.72 -4.75 0.07
N LEU A 14 -0.33 -5.10 -1.16
CA LEU A 14 0.03 -6.48 -1.51
C LEU A 14 1.30 -6.97 -0.80
N ARG A 15 2.25 -6.08 -0.53
CA ARG A 15 3.44 -6.44 0.28
C ARG A 15 3.06 -6.63 1.76
N VAL A 16 2.16 -5.82 2.30
CA VAL A 16 1.63 -5.96 3.67
C VAL A 16 0.88 -7.28 3.84
N GLU A 17 0.09 -7.71 2.86
CA GLU A 17 -0.59 -9.03 2.83
C GLU A 17 0.38 -10.19 3.06
N LYS A 18 1.62 -10.10 2.58
CA LYS A 18 2.63 -11.16 2.81
C LYS A 18 3.01 -11.30 4.29
N HIS A 19 2.78 -10.28 5.12
CA HIS A 19 3.00 -10.33 6.56
C HIS A 19 1.74 -10.66 7.33
N PHE A 20 0.59 -10.18 6.86
CA PHE A 20 -0.70 -10.29 7.53
C PHE A 20 -1.71 -10.86 6.53
N GLU A 21 -1.86 -12.18 6.51
CA GLU A 21 -2.83 -12.85 5.65
C GLU A 21 -4.24 -12.33 5.92
N GLY A 22 -4.96 -11.96 4.85
CA GLY A 22 -6.30 -11.36 4.93
C GLY A 22 -6.31 -9.84 5.11
N PHE A 23 -5.16 -9.17 5.00
CA PHE A 23 -5.10 -7.71 4.91
C PHE A 23 -5.78 -7.18 3.63
N VAL A 24 -5.65 -7.91 2.52
CA VAL A 24 -6.32 -7.67 1.25
C VAL A 24 -7.42 -8.72 1.04
N ASP A 25 -8.67 -8.33 1.33
CA ASP A 25 -9.85 -9.19 1.19
C ASP A 25 -10.10 -9.62 -0.27
N ALA A 26 -10.02 -8.68 -1.22
CA ALA A 26 -10.16 -8.96 -2.64
C ALA A 26 -9.27 -8.05 -3.49
N TYR A 27 -8.58 -8.64 -4.46
CA TYR A 27 -7.74 -7.90 -5.40
C TYR A 27 -8.35 -7.93 -6.81
N CYS A 28 -8.70 -6.76 -7.33
CA CYS A 28 -9.30 -6.58 -8.66
C CYS A 28 -8.37 -5.90 -9.68
N GLY A 29 -7.08 -5.77 -9.37
CA GLY A 29 -6.09 -5.16 -10.26
C GLY A 29 -5.46 -6.14 -11.26
N PRO A 30 -4.45 -5.70 -12.02
CA PRO A 30 -3.72 -6.56 -12.97
C PRO A 30 -3.11 -7.77 -12.28
N GLN A 31 -3.33 -8.98 -12.81
CA GLN A 31 -2.83 -10.22 -12.20
C GLN A 31 -1.30 -10.29 -12.24
N GLU A 32 -0.68 -9.67 -13.25
CA GLU A 32 0.77 -9.62 -13.41
C GLU A 32 1.44 -8.90 -12.24
N LEU A 33 0.81 -7.86 -11.71
CA LEU A 33 1.29 -7.14 -10.52
C LEU A 33 1.28 -8.05 -9.30
N LYS A 34 0.16 -8.72 -9.02
CA LYS A 34 0.04 -9.63 -7.88
C LYS A 34 1.05 -10.78 -7.98
N ALA A 35 1.14 -11.43 -9.14
CA ALA A 35 2.08 -12.52 -9.38
C ALA A 35 3.55 -12.10 -9.26
N ARG A 36 3.88 -10.84 -9.59
CA ARG A 36 5.21 -10.28 -9.35
C ARG A 36 5.50 -10.15 -7.86
N ILE A 37 4.60 -9.50 -7.10
CA ILE A 37 4.77 -9.29 -5.65
C ILE A 37 4.81 -10.62 -4.88
N GLU A 38 4.03 -11.61 -5.28
CA GLU A 38 4.04 -12.95 -4.68
C GLU A 38 5.44 -13.60 -4.75
N LYS A 39 6.19 -13.37 -5.83
CA LYS A 39 7.56 -13.88 -6.04
C LYS A 39 8.65 -13.05 -5.36
N GLU A 40 8.36 -11.83 -4.93
CA GLU A 40 9.31 -11.01 -4.17
C GLU A 40 9.59 -11.64 -2.80
N GLU A 41 10.77 -11.43 -2.24
CA GLU A 41 11.00 -11.72 -0.82
C GLU A 41 10.16 -10.79 0.05
N LYS A 42 9.90 -11.19 1.31
CA LYS A 42 9.21 -10.30 2.25
C LYS A 42 10.16 -9.17 2.64
N GLU A 43 9.75 -7.94 2.38
CA GLU A 43 10.44 -6.74 2.86
C GLU A 43 10.33 -6.64 4.39
N SER A 44 11.21 -5.87 5.03
CA SER A 44 11.10 -5.65 6.48
C SER A 44 9.90 -4.76 6.82
N LEU A 45 9.31 -4.95 8.01
CA LEU A 45 8.20 -4.10 8.48
C LEU A 45 8.62 -2.62 8.57
N ASP A 46 9.85 -2.32 8.98
CA ASP A 46 10.40 -0.97 9.03
C ASP A 46 10.45 -0.32 7.63
N TYR A 47 10.85 -1.09 6.61
CA TYR A 47 10.88 -0.60 5.24
C TYR A 47 9.45 -0.34 4.73
N LEU A 48 8.51 -1.26 4.98
CA LEU A 48 7.11 -1.06 4.61
C LEU A 48 6.48 0.16 5.31
N LEU A 49 6.85 0.41 6.57
CA LEU A 49 6.40 1.59 7.31
C LEU A 49 6.94 2.88 6.68
N LEU A 50 8.22 2.91 6.29
CA LEU A 50 8.82 4.03 5.57
C LEU A 50 8.10 4.28 4.23
N GLN A 51 7.76 3.22 3.49
CA GLN A 51 6.97 3.36 2.25
C GLN A 51 5.57 3.93 2.52
N ALA A 52 4.91 3.51 3.61
CA ALA A 52 3.61 4.06 4.00
C ALA A 52 3.69 5.55 4.37
N GLU A 53 4.75 5.97 5.06
CA GLU A 53 5.01 7.38 5.39
C GLU A 53 5.29 8.22 4.14
N HIS A 54 6.05 7.69 3.19
CA HIS A 54 6.25 8.34 1.89
C HIS A 54 4.93 8.49 1.13
N LEU A 55 4.09 7.44 1.14
CA LEU A 55 2.80 7.44 0.47
C LEU A 55 1.83 8.47 1.09
N GLU A 56 1.83 8.62 2.42
CA GLU A 56 1.08 9.66 3.12
C GLU A 56 1.54 11.07 2.73
N ALA A 57 2.85 11.30 2.65
CA ALA A 57 3.43 12.59 2.30
C ALA A 57 3.18 13.00 0.84
N THR A 58 2.85 12.04 -0.02
CA THR A 58 2.66 12.23 -1.47
C THR A 58 1.21 12.04 -1.93
N ILE A 59 0.26 11.99 -0.99
CA ILE A 59 -1.18 11.89 -1.33
C ILE A 59 -1.54 12.99 -2.34
N PRO A 60 -2.12 12.64 -3.51
CA PRO A 60 -2.44 13.62 -4.53
C PRO A 60 -3.37 14.71 -4.02
N GLU A 61 -3.03 15.95 -4.35
CA GLU A 61 -3.92 17.08 -4.17
C GLU A 61 -5.10 16.95 -5.15
N GLY A 62 -6.30 17.24 -4.68
CA GLY A 62 -7.51 17.06 -5.46
C GLY A 62 -8.77 17.24 -4.60
N ASP A 63 -9.81 16.48 -4.91
CA ASP A 63 -11.04 16.49 -4.14
C ASP A 63 -10.78 16.17 -2.65
N ARG A 64 -11.33 16.99 -1.75
CA ARG A 64 -11.09 16.89 -0.31
C ARG A 64 -11.59 15.57 0.25
N ALA A 65 -12.75 15.08 -0.21
CA ALA A 65 -13.29 13.82 0.29
C ALA A 65 -12.39 12.64 -0.16
N ARG A 66 -11.91 12.67 -1.40
CA ARG A 66 -10.93 11.70 -1.89
C ARG A 66 -9.64 11.74 -1.08
N ARG A 67 -9.10 12.92 -0.79
CA ARG A 67 -7.87 13.07 0.00
C ARG A 67 -8.02 12.46 1.40
N VAL A 68 -9.10 12.80 2.11
CA VAL A 68 -9.39 12.26 3.45
C VAL A 68 -9.54 10.75 3.41
N TYR A 69 -10.21 10.21 2.39
CA TYR A 69 -10.33 8.76 2.22
C TYR A 69 -8.94 8.11 2.10
N LEU A 70 -8.06 8.64 1.25
CA LEU A 70 -6.70 8.10 1.06
C LEU A 70 -5.85 8.22 2.33
N GLU A 71 -5.92 9.35 3.04
CA GLU A 71 -5.26 9.53 4.35
C GLU A 71 -5.67 8.42 5.34
N LYS A 72 -6.96 8.07 5.39
CA LYS A 72 -7.46 6.99 6.26
C LYS A 72 -7.00 5.60 5.81
N GLN A 73 -6.92 5.33 4.51
CA GLN A 73 -6.36 4.07 4.01
C GLN A 73 -4.90 3.90 4.44
N VAL A 74 -4.08 4.94 4.26
CA VAL A 74 -2.66 4.90 4.67
C VAL A 74 -2.51 4.82 6.19
N THR A 75 -3.37 5.51 6.95
CA THR A 75 -3.42 5.38 8.41
C THR A 75 -3.68 3.94 8.85
N GLY A 76 -4.60 3.23 8.17
CA GLY A 76 -4.88 1.82 8.42
C GLY A 76 -3.64 0.95 8.22
N ILE A 77 -2.97 1.09 7.07
CA ILE A 77 -1.70 0.38 6.78
C ILE A 77 -0.66 0.63 7.87
N LYS A 78 -0.39 1.89 8.22
CA LYS A 78 0.61 2.26 9.24
C LYS A 78 0.29 1.68 10.61
N THR A 79 -1.00 1.57 10.94
CA THR A 79 -1.45 0.99 12.21
C THR A 79 -1.18 -0.51 12.25
N THR A 80 -1.51 -1.22 11.18
CA THR A 80 -1.23 -2.66 11.05
C THR A 80 0.27 -2.95 11.10
N LEU A 81 1.11 -2.11 10.50
CA LEU A 81 2.56 -2.32 10.47
C LEU A 81 3.27 -2.12 11.82
N ARG A 82 2.58 -1.58 12.83
CA ARG A 82 3.15 -1.25 14.16
C ARG A 82 2.77 -2.25 15.25
N VAL A 83 2.12 -3.35 14.89
CA VAL A 83 1.73 -4.42 15.84
C VAL A 83 2.93 -5.22 16.35
#